data_AF-A0A956HES4-F1
#
_entry.id   AF-A0A956HES4-F1
#
_cell.length_a   1.000
_cell.length_b   1.000
_cell.length_c   1.000
_cell.angle_alpha   90.00
_cell.angle_beta   90.00
_cell.angle_gamma   90.00
#
_symmetry.space_group_name_H-M   'P 1'
#
loop_
_entity.id
_entity.type
_entity.pdbx_description
1 polymer ?
#
loop_
_entity_poly.entity_id
_entity_poly.type
_entity_poly.pdbx_seq_one_letter_code
_entity_poly.pdbx_strand_id
1 'polypeptide(L)'
;AWHMGWAPALAAAGDDWQAPFLARLLNDPYAAVRRIAAASLRRLPGFDALEYDHVGAPGARAAAPAMVSDRWRALGTSRDDPALLLPGGALDLAGVGRLVADRDQREVTLAE
;
A
#
# COMPACT_ATOMS: atom_id res chain seq x y z
N ALA A 1 -2.55 4.87 5.20
CA ALA A 1 -1.51 3.87 5.55
C ALA A 1 -1.70 3.29 6.96
N TRP A 2 -1.63 4.11 8.02
CA TRP A 2 -1.65 3.62 9.42
C TRP A 2 -2.86 2.73 9.76
N HIS A 3 -4.08 3.18 9.49
CA HIS A 3 -5.28 2.42 9.84
C HIS A 3 -5.42 1.09 9.07
N MET A 4 -4.78 0.95 7.91
CA MET A 4 -4.80 -0.29 7.12
C MET A 4 -3.94 -1.42 7.69
N GLY A 5 -3.26 -1.21 8.82
CA GLY A 5 -2.61 -2.26 9.61
C GLY A 5 -3.06 -2.28 11.08
N TRP A 6 -4.07 -1.48 11.44
CA TRP A 6 -4.54 -1.38 12.83
C TRP A 6 -5.61 -2.43 13.11
N ALA A 7 -5.40 -3.26 14.14
CA ALA A 7 -6.21 -4.45 14.39
C ALA A 7 -7.75 -4.21 14.44
N PRO A 8 -8.27 -3.17 15.11
CA PRO A 8 -9.71 -2.88 15.09
C PRO A 8 -10.25 -2.54 13.69
N ALA A 9 -9.46 -1.83 12.87
CA ALA A 9 -9.85 -1.50 11.51
C ALA A 9 -9.84 -2.75 10.61
N LEU A 10 -8.85 -3.64 10.78
CA LEU A 10 -8.81 -4.93 10.08
C LEU A 10 -9.99 -5.82 10.48
N ALA A 11 -10.34 -5.86 11.77
CA ALA A 11 -11.49 -6.63 12.25
C ALA A 11 -12.83 -6.12 11.66
N ALA A 12 -12.96 -4.81 11.48
CA ALA A 12 -14.17 -4.22 10.92
C ALA A 12 -14.24 -4.29 9.38
N ALA A 13 -13.11 -4.10 8.70
CA ALA A 13 -13.06 -3.92 7.25
C ALA A 13 -12.51 -5.13 6.48
N GLY A 14 -12.04 -6.18 7.17
CA GLY A 14 -11.27 -7.29 6.59
C GLY A 14 -9.80 -6.93 6.36
N ASP A 15 -9.02 -7.85 5.81
CA ASP A 15 -7.57 -7.75 5.61
C ASP A 15 -7.08 -8.22 4.22
N ASP A 16 -8.00 -8.39 3.27
CA ASP A 16 -7.78 -8.97 1.94
C ASP A 16 -7.55 -7.94 0.81
N TRP A 17 -7.83 -6.65 1.04
CA TRP A 17 -7.92 -5.65 -0.04
C TRP A 17 -6.92 -4.49 0.08
N GLN A 18 -6.26 -4.32 1.23
CA GLN A 18 -5.43 -3.15 1.53
C GLN A 18 -4.06 -3.19 0.86
N ALA A 19 -3.52 -4.39 0.63
CA ALA A 19 -2.16 -4.60 0.12
C ALA A 19 -1.84 -3.79 -1.16
N PRO A 20 -2.65 -3.80 -2.23
CA PRO A 20 -2.36 -3.02 -3.43
C PRO A 20 -2.25 -1.50 -3.19
N PHE A 21 -3.06 -0.94 -2.28
CA PHE A 21 -2.99 0.48 -1.94
C PHE A 21 -1.72 0.80 -1.15
N LEU A 22 -1.36 -0.05 -0.18
CA LEU A 22 -0.14 0.10 0.60
C LEU A 22 1.12 -0.10 -0.25
N ALA A 23 1.08 -0.99 -1.25
CA ALA A 23 2.16 -1.21 -2.20
C ALA A 23 2.58 0.09 -2.90
N ARG A 24 1.60 0.88 -3.35
CA ARG A 24 1.86 2.18 -4.00
C ARG A 24 2.63 3.15 -3.09
N LEU A 25 2.35 3.12 -1.79
CA LEU A 25 2.96 4.00 -0.79
C LEU A 25 4.39 3.61 -0.43
N LEU A 26 4.89 2.45 -0.88
CA LEU A 26 6.31 2.10 -0.76
C LEU A 26 7.21 2.98 -1.66
N ASN A 27 6.64 3.79 -2.56
CA ASN A 27 7.38 4.81 -3.30
C ASN A 27 6.90 6.23 -3.01
N ASP A 28 6.26 6.44 -1.86
CA ASP A 28 5.87 7.78 -1.42
C ASP A 28 7.10 8.70 -1.27
N PRO A 29 7.02 10.00 -1.62
CA PRO A 29 8.12 10.94 -1.39
C PRO A 29 8.56 11.01 0.07
N TYR A 30 7.64 10.81 1.02
CA TYR A 30 7.92 10.89 2.46
C TYR A 30 8.35 9.55 3.05
N ALA A 31 9.55 9.51 3.64
CA ALA A 31 10.08 8.32 4.31
C ALA A 31 9.15 7.81 5.42
N ALA A 32 8.50 8.72 6.16
CA ALA A 32 7.52 8.36 7.19
C ALA A 32 6.33 7.57 6.62
N VAL A 33 5.80 7.98 5.46
CA VAL A 33 4.70 7.27 4.80
C VAL A 33 5.15 5.90 4.32
N ARG A 34 6.34 5.81 3.72
CA ARG A 34 6.93 4.53 3.30
C ARG A 34 7.09 3.56 4.48
N ARG A 35 7.61 4.05 5.62
CA ARG A 35 7.78 3.27 6.85
C ARG A 35 6.44 2.73 7.37
N ILE A 36 5.42 3.59 7.45
CA ILE A 36 4.09 3.20 7.93
C ILE A 36 3.46 2.20 6.95
N ALA A 37 3.59 2.40 5.63
CA ALA A 37 3.05 1.48 4.64
C ALA A 37 3.66 0.07 4.78
N ALA A 38 4.99 -0.03 4.91
CA ALA A 38 5.67 -1.30 5.13
C ALA A 38 5.33 -1.94 6.48
N ALA A 39 5.11 -1.15 7.53
CA ALA A 39 4.66 -1.67 8.83
C ALA A 39 3.22 -2.20 8.76
N SER A 40 2.33 -1.50 8.05
CA SER A 40 0.95 -1.95 7.85
C SER A 40 0.87 -3.20 6.98
N LEU A 41 1.67 -3.30 5.91
CA LEU A 41 1.74 -4.49 5.07
C LEU A 41 2.11 -5.73 5.88
N ARG A 42 3.08 -5.63 6.78
CA ARG A 42 3.47 -6.74 7.68
C ARG A 42 2.38 -7.21 8.64
N ARG A 43 1.24 -6.51 8.72
CA ARG A 43 0.07 -6.93 9.49
C ARG A 43 -0.97 -7.68 8.66
N LEU A 44 -0.80 -7.73 7.34
CA LEU A 44 -1.70 -8.42 6.43
C LEU A 44 -1.23 -9.87 6.19
N PRO A 45 -2.16 -10.82 5.98
CA PRO A 45 -1.81 -12.18 5.62
C PRO A 45 -0.91 -12.25 4.39
N GLY A 46 0.19 -13.02 4.48
CA GLY A 46 1.11 -13.26 3.36
C GLY A 46 2.18 -12.19 3.14
N PHE A 47 2.30 -11.21 4.04
CA PHE A 47 3.27 -10.11 4.01
C PHE A 47 4.07 -9.93 5.30
N ASP A 48 3.91 -10.81 6.29
CA ASP A 48 4.60 -10.77 7.60
C ASP A 48 6.13 -10.73 7.46
N ALA A 49 6.67 -11.45 6.48
CA ALA A 49 8.10 -11.50 6.17
C ALA A 49 8.57 -10.43 5.16
N LEU A 50 7.78 -9.38 4.90
CA LEU A 50 8.19 -8.31 3.99
C LEU A 50 9.40 -7.54 4.54
N GLU A 51 10.54 -7.73 3.91
CA GLU A 51 11.74 -6.91 4.11
C GLU A 51 11.69 -5.68 3.20
N TYR A 52 11.90 -4.50 3.78
CA TYR A 52 11.82 -3.25 3.04
C TYR A 52 12.61 -2.12 3.72
N ASP A 53 13.62 -1.61 3.02
CA ASP A 53 14.35 -0.41 3.41
C ASP A 53 13.64 0.85 2.90
N HIS A 54 13.00 1.56 3.82
CA HIS A 54 12.23 2.78 3.52
C HIS A 54 13.09 4.03 3.32
N VAL A 55 14.37 4.03 3.69
CA VAL A 55 15.30 5.15 3.46
C VAL A 55 16.31 4.87 2.35
N GLY A 56 16.32 3.63 1.84
CA GLY A 56 17.16 3.21 0.72
C GLY A 56 16.95 4.02 -0.56
N ALA A 57 17.94 3.91 -1.46
CA ALA A 57 17.94 4.62 -2.73
C ALA A 57 16.66 4.34 -3.55
N PRO A 58 16.12 5.32 -4.31
CA PRO A 58 14.91 5.13 -5.10
C PRO A 58 14.94 3.89 -6.01
N GLY A 59 16.08 3.61 -6.64
CA GLY A 59 16.26 2.42 -7.48
C GLY A 59 16.10 1.10 -6.72
N ALA A 60 16.58 1.03 -5.47
CA ALA A 60 16.44 -0.15 -4.62
C ALA A 60 14.98 -0.39 -4.18
N ARG A 61 14.17 0.67 -4.08
CA ARG A 61 12.75 0.60 -3.67
C ARG A 61 11.79 0.43 -4.85
N ALA A 62 12.23 0.71 -6.07
CA ALA A 62 11.38 0.79 -7.26
C ALA A 62 10.58 -0.51 -7.52
N ALA A 63 11.16 -1.67 -7.23
CA ALA A 63 10.53 -2.97 -7.46
C ALA A 63 9.49 -3.37 -6.38
N ALA A 64 9.56 -2.80 -5.18
CA ALA A 64 8.77 -3.25 -4.04
C ALA A 64 7.23 -3.16 -4.26
N PRO A 65 6.67 -2.09 -4.87
CA PRO A 65 5.24 -2.06 -5.15
C PRO A 65 4.76 -3.17 -6.09
N ALA A 66 5.57 -3.51 -7.11
CA ALA A 66 5.24 -4.56 -8.07
C ALA A 66 5.24 -5.92 -7.38
N MET A 67 6.30 -6.23 -6.61
CA MET A 67 6.40 -7.46 -5.83
C MET A 67 5.20 -7.66 -4.88
N VAL A 68 4.80 -6.61 -4.16
CA VAL A 68 3.65 -6.68 -3.25
C VAL A 68 2.34 -6.89 -4.01
N SER A 69 2.15 -6.20 -5.14
CA SER A 69 0.95 -6.32 -5.96
C SER A 69 0.82 -7.72 -6.59
N ASP A 70 1.93 -8.29 -7.04
CA ASP A 70 1.95 -9.63 -7.65
C ASP A 70 1.73 -10.71 -6.59
N ARG A 71 2.33 -10.55 -5.40
CA ARG A 71 2.07 -11.42 -4.25
C ARG A 71 0.59 -11.39 -3.86
N TRP A 72 -0.01 -10.21 -3.77
CA TRP A 72 -1.43 -10.06 -3.45
C TRP A 72 -2.33 -10.78 -4.48
N ARG A 73 -2.07 -10.60 -5.78
CA ARG A 73 -2.79 -11.33 -6.83
C ARG A 73 -2.63 -12.85 -6.68
N ALA A 74 -1.43 -13.32 -6.33
CA ALA A 74 -1.15 -14.74 -6.14
C ALA A 74 -1.79 -15.35 -4.89
N LEU A 75 -2.08 -14.54 -3.85
CA LEU A 75 -2.83 -15.00 -2.68
C LEU A 75 -4.30 -15.31 -3.01
N GLY A 76 -4.81 -14.78 -4.14
CA GLY A 76 -6.03 -15.27 -4.76
C GLY A 76 -7.26 -15.17 -3.85
N THR A 77 -7.55 -13.98 -3.35
CA THR A 77 -8.84 -13.61 -2.74
C THR A 77 -8.83 -12.11 -2.53
N SER A 78 -9.46 -11.38 -3.44
CA SER A 78 -9.85 -10.00 -3.18
C SER A 78 -11.35 -9.94 -3.38
N ARG A 79 -12.05 -9.26 -2.48
CA ARG A 79 -13.44 -8.92 -2.71
C ARG A 79 -13.63 -8.18 -4.04
N ASP A 80 -14.72 -8.52 -4.72
CA ASP A 80 -15.25 -7.76 -5.84
C ASP A 80 -16.11 -6.63 -5.25
N ASP A 81 -15.51 -5.46 -5.13
CA ASP A 81 -16.14 -4.28 -4.55
C ASP A 81 -15.72 -3.01 -5.31
N PRO A 82 -16.56 -2.53 -6.25
CA PRO A 82 -16.29 -1.31 -6.98
C PRO A 82 -16.16 -0.07 -6.08
N ALA A 83 -16.79 -0.05 -4.89
CA ALA A 83 -16.66 1.06 -3.95
C ALA A 83 -15.26 1.14 -3.34
N LEU A 84 -14.52 0.02 -3.33
CA LEU A 84 -13.11 -0.04 -2.97
C LEU A 84 -12.18 0.02 -4.16
N LEU A 85 -12.66 0.37 -5.36
CA LEU A 85 -11.86 0.35 -6.59
C LEU A 85 -11.33 -1.05 -6.91
N LEU A 86 -12.13 -2.09 -6.62
CA LEU A 86 -11.81 -3.49 -6.90
C LEU A 86 -12.86 -4.15 -7.81
N PRO A 87 -13.23 -3.58 -8.98
CA PRO A 87 -14.18 -4.21 -9.88
C PRO A 87 -13.65 -5.57 -10.37
N GLY A 88 -14.44 -6.63 -10.22
CA GLY A 88 -14.05 -8.00 -10.52
C GLY A 88 -12.90 -8.52 -9.65
N GLY A 89 -12.65 -7.90 -8.49
CA GLY A 89 -11.53 -8.21 -7.59
C GLY A 89 -10.16 -7.71 -8.08
N ALA A 90 -10.12 -6.92 -9.15
CA ALA A 90 -8.90 -6.32 -9.67
C ALA A 90 -8.83 -4.83 -9.31
N LEU A 91 -7.63 -4.35 -8.94
CA LEU A 91 -7.44 -2.93 -8.64
C LEU A 91 -7.69 -2.05 -9.87
N ASP A 92 -8.61 -1.10 -9.76
CA ASP A 92 -8.79 -0.03 -10.74
C ASP A 92 -7.62 0.96 -10.64
N LEU A 93 -6.55 0.66 -11.37
CA LEU A 93 -5.34 1.47 -11.44
C LEU A 93 -5.62 2.89 -11.95
N ALA A 94 -6.58 3.06 -12.85
CA ALA A 94 -6.92 4.37 -13.38
C ALA A 94 -7.64 5.22 -12.32
N GLY A 95 -8.61 4.63 -11.62
CA GLY A 95 -9.28 5.24 -10.49
C GLY A 95 -8.32 5.65 -9.38
N VAL A 96 -7.44 4.73 -8.95
CA VAL A 96 -6.40 5.01 -7.97
C VAL A 96 -5.44 6.10 -8.45
N GLY A 97 -5.02 6.05 -9.72
CA GLY A 97 -4.13 7.04 -10.31
C GLY A 97 -4.68 8.46 -10.24
N ARG A 98 -5.98 8.65 -10.51
CA ARG A 98 -6.66 9.94 -10.36
C ARG A 98 -6.62 10.44 -8.92
N LEU A 99 -7.01 9.59 -7.96
CA LEU A 99 -6.99 9.96 -6.53
C LEU A 99 -5.59 10.33 -6.02
N VAL A 100 -4.55 9.65 -6.53
CA VAL A 100 -3.15 9.98 -6.19
C VAL A 100 -2.71 11.30 -6.84
N ALA A 101 -3.18 11.59 -8.05
CA ALA A 101 -2.87 12.86 -8.73
C ALA A 101 -3.52 14.07 -8.04
N ASP A 102 -4.69 13.89 -7.43
CA ASP A 102 -5.39 14.94 -6.67
C ASP A 102 -4.76 15.19 -5.28
N ARG A 103 -3.79 14.37 -4.86
CA ARG A 103 -3.09 14.55 -3.58
C ARG A 103 -2.14 15.74 -3.66
N ASP A 104 -2.14 16.56 -2.61
CA ASP A 104 -1.11 17.58 -2.41
C ASP A 104 0.29 16.92 -2.31
N GLN A 105 1.17 17.28 -3.26
CA GLN A 105 2.54 16.79 -3.35
C GLN A 105 3.58 17.82 -2.91
N ARG A 106 3.18 18.97 -2.34
CA ARG A 106 4.12 20.00 -1.86
C ARG A 106 5.16 19.36 -0.97
N GLU A 107 6.43 19.59 -1.28
CA GLU A 107 7.58 19.08 -0.54
C GLU A 107 7.60 19.67 0.87
N VAL A 108 7.58 18.82 1.89
CA VAL A 108 7.71 19.20 3.29
C VAL A 108 9.14 18.88 3.73
N THR A 109 9.92 19.92 4.02
CA THR A 109 11.19 19.79 4.73
C THR A 109 10.89 19.71 6.22
N LEU A 110 11.27 18.61 6.87
CA LEU A 110 11.28 18.53 8.33
C LEU A 110 12.57 19.20 8.82
N ALA A 111 12.48 20.42 9.33
CA ALA A 111 13.57 21.01 10.11
C ALA A 111 13.57 20.35 11.50
N GLU A 112 14.73 19.82 11.91
CA GLU A 112 14.96 19.28 13.25
C GLU A 112 15.05 20.38 14.32
#